data_AF-A0A5J4PPH5-F1
#
_entry.id   AF-A0A5J4PPH5-F1
#
_cell.length_a   1.000
_cell.length_b   1.000
_cell.length_c   1.000
_cell.angle_alpha   90.00
_cell.angle_beta   90.00
_cell.angle_gamma   90.00
#
_symmetry.space_group_name_H-M   'P 1'
#
loop_
_entity.id
_entity.type
_entity.pdbx_description
1 polymer ?
#
loop_
_entity_poly.entity_id
_entity_poly.type
_entity_poly.pdbx_seq_one_letter_code
_entity_poly.pdbx_strand_id
1 'polypeptide(L)'
;EVGGRAVYLQIAGTLDNSIFQGNLIMDKSLFAKVWNEIAGSEIILFRVKEQDAAATGRLIEQALNEYGVRITTTAQRLQAFNSVTDTYLTIFLTLGGLGLLLGIVSFIIVVRKDLTSRREDILLYRSLGFTDTKISRLLIAENRLVPLYAIIVGVLGSVAEVSGGLQSVSMWIWLLSVVSAIVLVLSVILFIRQSVRTCLQQN
;
A
#
# COMPACT_ATOMS: atom_id res chain seq x y z
N GLU A 1 29.74 15.39 17.21
CA GLU A 1 30.55 16.26 18.10
C GLU A 1 32.00 16.17 17.67
N VAL A 2 32.79 17.23 17.89
CA VAL A 2 34.25 17.23 17.67
C VAL A 2 34.89 17.76 18.94
N GLY A 3 35.78 16.98 19.57
CA GLY A 3 36.42 17.37 20.84
C GLY A 3 35.43 17.73 21.96
N GLY A 4 34.27 17.06 22.03
CA GLY A 4 33.22 17.32 23.02
C GLY A 4 32.34 18.55 22.75
N ARG A 5 32.44 19.19 21.58
CA ARG A 5 31.54 20.28 21.15
C ARG A 5 30.57 19.82 20.08
N ALA A 6 29.30 20.24 20.21
CA ALA A 6 28.27 20.03 19.21
C ALA A 6 28.59 20.77 17.92
N VAL A 7 28.40 20.08 16.80
CA VAL A 7 28.52 20.66 15.44
C VAL A 7 27.09 20.79 14.90
N TYR A 8 26.70 22.01 14.55
CA TYR A 8 25.41 22.28 13.94
C TYR A 8 25.54 22.23 12.42
N LEU A 9 24.68 21.44 11.77
CA LEU A 9 24.63 21.31 10.32
C LEU A 9 23.33 21.91 9.81
N GLN A 10 23.41 22.71 8.76
CA GLN A 10 22.23 23.22 8.06
C GLN A 10 21.89 22.28 6.90
N ILE A 11 20.65 21.77 6.89
CA ILE A 11 20.14 20.94 5.79
C ILE A 11 19.74 21.87 4.64
N ALA A 12 20.49 21.83 3.54
CA ALA A 12 20.23 22.66 2.36
C ALA A 12 19.11 22.09 1.46
N GLY A 13 18.85 20.78 1.55
CA GLY A 13 17.84 20.10 0.76
C GLY A 13 17.90 18.59 0.93
N THR A 14 17.07 17.89 0.16
CA THR A 14 16.97 16.43 0.13
C THR A 14 17.20 15.93 -1.28
N LEU A 15 17.64 14.68 -1.40
CA LEU A 15 17.74 13.99 -2.67
C LEU A 15 16.57 13.01 -2.81
N ASP A 16 16.11 12.82 -4.05
CA ASP A 16 15.18 11.75 -4.39
C ASP A 16 15.82 10.36 -4.20
N ASN A 17 15.02 9.31 -4.40
CA ASN A 17 15.43 7.92 -4.23
C ASN A 17 16.76 7.61 -4.96
N SER A 18 17.83 7.39 -4.20
CA SER A 18 19.19 7.25 -4.73
C SER A 18 20.07 6.29 -3.92
N ILE A 19 21.30 6.06 -4.39
CA ILE A 19 22.30 5.21 -3.71
C ILE A 19 22.81 5.80 -2.38
N PHE A 20 22.46 7.05 -2.07
CA PHE A 20 22.93 7.75 -0.86
C PHE A 20 21.91 7.73 0.29
N GLN A 21 20.85 6.93 0.18
CA GLN A 21 19.85 6.78 1.23
C GLN A 21 20.48 6.49 2.60
N GLY A 22 19.97 7.18 3.63
CA GLY A 22 20.49 7.07 5.00
C GLY A 22 21.79 7.82 5.27
N ASN A 23 22.32 8.58 4.30
CA ASN A 23 23.57 9.34 4.45
C ASN A 23 23.34 10.85 4.32
N LEU A 24 24.20 11.63 4.98
CA LEU A 24 24.33 13.06 4.75
C LEU A 24 25.45 13.30 3.73
N ILE A 25 25.15 14.04 2.68
CA ILE A 25 26.15 14.45 1.70
C ILE A 25 26.54 15.88 1.99
N MET A 26 27.84 16.13 2.07
CA MET A 26 28.38 17.48 2.18
C MET A 26 29.64 17.61 1.34
N ASP A 27 30.02 18.86 1.08
CA ASP A 27 31.26 19.14 0.37
C ASP A 27 32.49 18.65 1.17
N LYS A 28 33.44 18.02 0.48
CA LYS A 28 34.65 17.45 1.09
C LYS A 28 35.50 18.51 1.80
N SER A 29 35.58 19.72 1.24
CA SER A 29 36.36 20.80 1.86
C SER A 29 35.72 21.31 3.14
N LEU A 30 34.38 21.32 3.21
CA LEU A 30 33.65 21.65 4.44
C LEU A 30 33.79 20.54 5.49
N PHE A 31 33.74 19.27 5.07
CA PHE A 31 33.94 18.14 5.97
C PHE A 31 35.32 18.20 6.63
N ALA A 32 36.39 18.39 5.84
CA ALA A 32 37.76 18.43 6.32
C ALA A 32 38.06 19.63 7.26
N LYS A 33 37.31 20.74 7.14
CA LYS A 33 37.42 21.88 8.06
C LYS A 33 36.93 21.55 9.47
N VAL A 34 35.89 20.72 9.57
CA VAL A 34 35.26 20.36 10.84
C VAL A 34 35.87 19.09 11.44
N TRP A 35 36.14 18.09 10.59
CA TRP A 35 36.72 16.80 10.98
C TRP A 35 38.05 16.59 10.24
N ASN A 36 39.11 17.23 10.73
CA ASN A 36 40.45 17.15 10.13
C ASN A 36 41.22 15.86 10.48
N GLU A 37 40.83 15.15 11.54
CA GLU A 37 41.49 13.91 12.00
C GLU A 37 41.10 12.69 11.14
N ILE A 38 40.00 12.76 10.41
CA ILE A 38 39.52 11.66 9.57
C ILE A 38 40.24 11.72 8.22
N ALA A 39 41.21 10.82 8.03
CA ALA A 39 41.94 10.66 6.78
C ALA A 39 41.40 9.48 5.96
N GLY A 40 41.29 9.65 4.64
CA GLY A 40 40.89 8.59 3.71
C GLY A 40 39.44 8.64 3.25
N SER A 41 39.00 7.60 2.55
CA SER A 41 37.62 7.44 2.09
C SER A 41 37.28 5.95 2.08
N GLU A 42 36.20 5.58 2.76
CA GLU A 42 35.74 4.19 2.82
C GLU A 42 34.94 3.78 1.58
N ILE A 43 34.34 4.74 0.90
CA ILE A 43 33.50 4.52 -0.26
C ILE A 43 34.05 5.35 -1.42
N ILE A 44 34.24 4.69 -2.57
CA ILE A 44 34.67 5.31 -3.81
C ILE A 44 33.66 4.98 -4.91
N LEU A 45 33.25 5.98 -5.66
CA LEU A 45 32.31 5.82 -6.77
C LEU A 45 33.06 5.93 -8.10
N PHE A 46 32.94 4.90 -8.92
CA PHE A 46 33.47 4.88 -10.28
C PHE A 46 32.34 5.03 -11.29
N ARG A 47 32.50 5.95 -12.24
CA ARG A 47 31.60 6.07 -13.37
C ARG A 47 32.15 5.26 -14.53
N VAL A 48 31.40 4.26 -14.95
CA VAL A 48 31.75 3.34 -16.04
C VAL A 48 30.57 3.22 -16.99
N LYS A 49 30.83 2.94 -18.27
CA LYS A 49 29.76 2.60 -19.22
C LYS A 49 29.10 1.29 -18.79
N GLU A 50 27.78 1.18 -18.95
CA GLU A 50 27.00 0.04 -18.45
C GLU A 50 27.48 -1.31 -19.01
N GLN A 51 27.79 -1.35 -20.31
CA GLN A 51 28.36 -2.53 -21.00
C GLN A 51 29.70 -3.02 -20.40
N ASP A 52 30.48 -2.11 -19.81
CA ASP A 52 31.82 -2.39 -19.30
C ASP A 52 31.81 -2.62 -17.78
N ALA A 53 30.72 -2.29 -17.09
CA ALA A 53 30.64 -2.27 -15.63
C ALA A 53 31.03 -3.60 -14.98
N ALA A 54 30.58 -4.72 -15.53
CA ALA A 54 30.92 -6.04 -15.01
C ALA A 54 32.40 -6.40 -15.22
N ALA A 55 32.97 -6.04 -16.38
CA ALA A 55 34.37 -6.29 -16.68
C ALA A 55 35.29 -5.41 -15.83
N THR A 56 35.01 -4.11 -15.76
CA THR A 56 35.75 -3.15 -14.93
C THR A 56 35.64 -3.49 -13.44
N GLY A 57 34.46 -3.89 -12.97
CA GLY A 57 34.26 -4.34 -11.59
C GLY A 57 35.18 -5.51 -11.24
N ARG A 58 35.21 -6.57 -12.05
CA ARG A 58 36.11 -7.71 -11.83
C ARG A 58 37.59 -7.32 -11.84
N LEU A 59 37.99 -6.42 -12.74
CA LEU A 59 39.38 -5.96 -12.82
C LEU A 59 39.80 -5.19 -11.56
N ILE A 60 38.95 -4.28 -11.07
CA ILE A 60 39.24 -3.52 -9.83
C ILE A 60 39.25 -4.47 -8.63
N GLU A 61 38.32 -5.43 -8.56
CA GLU A 61 38.25 -6.41 -7.48
C GLU A 61 39.51 -7.28 -7.44
N GLN A 62 40.00 -7.71 -8.60
CA GLN A 62 41.27 -8.44 -8.70
C GLN A 62 42.47 -7.57 -8.32
N ALA A 63 42.54 -6.34 -8.82
CA ALA A 63 43.65 -5.43 -8.57
C ALA A 63 43.76 -4.99 -7.10
N LEU A 64 42.64 -4.93 -6.39
CA LEU A 64 42.55 -4.49 -4.99
C LEU A 64 42.16 -5.61 -4.02
N ASN A 65 42.27 -6.87 -4.44
CA ASN A 65 41.86 -8.02 -3.63
C ASN A 65 42.59 -8.06 -2.28
N GLU A 66 43.89 -7.77 -2.28
CA GLU A 66 44.72 -7.74 -1.06
C GLU A 66 44.29 -6.67 -0.05
N TYR A 67 43.55 -5.65 -0.51
CA TYR A 67 43.01 -4.58 0.34
C TYR A 67 41.58 -4.87 0.82
N GLY A 68 41.01 -6.03 0.48
CA GLY A 68 39.65 -6.43 0.90
C GLY A 68 38.53 -5.56 0.30
N VAL A 69 38.77 -4.95 -0.86
CA VAL A 69 37.79 -4.06 -1.50
C VAL A 69 36.58 -4.86 -1.98
N ARG A 70 35.38 -4.44 -1.56
CA ARG A 70 34.12 -4.99 -2.03
C ARG A 70 33.52 -4.09 -3.09
N ILE A 71 33.27 -4.64 -4.27
CA ILE A 71 32.69 -3.90 -5.39
C ILE A 71 31.22 -4.29 -5.55
N THR A 72 30.36 -3.28 -5.62
CA THR A 72 28.93 -3.46 -5.88
C THR A 72 28.53 -2.47 -6.96
N THR A 73 27.59 -2.85 -7.82
CA THR A 73 27.01 -1.89 -8.75
C THR A 73 26.08 -0.95 -7.99
N THR A 74 25.95 0.28 -8.49
CA THR A 74 24.98 1.26 -7.96
C THR A 74 23.54 0.75 -8.10
N ALA A 75 23.24 -0.02 -9.15
CA ALA A 75 21.96 -0.68 -9.36
C ALA A 75 21.64 -1.69 -8.24
N GLN A 76 22.59 -2.58 -7.91
CA GLN A 76 22.43 -3.53 -6.79
C GLN A 76 22.26 -2.80 -5.46
N ARG A 77 23.03 -1.73 -5.23
CA ARG A 77 22.93 -0.96 -3.98
C ARG A 77 21.57 -0.28 -3.84
N LEU A 78 21.07 0.31 -4.91
CA LEU A 78 19.75 0.95 -4.94
C LEU A 78 18.63 -0.07 -4.76
N GLN A 79 18.72 -1.23 -5.42
CA GLN A 79 17.76 -2.31 -5.27
C GLN A 79 17.71 -2.84 -3.83
N ALA A 80 18.87 -2.96 -3.17
CA ALA A 80 18.92 -3.40 -1.77
C ALA A 80 18.29 -2.39 -0.80
N PHE A 81 18.27 -1.10 -1.14
CA PHE A 81 17.51 -0.11 -0.35
C PHE A 81 16.01 -0.21 -0.64
N ASN A 82 15.63 -0.33 -1.92
CA ASN A 82 14.24 -0.44 -2.31
C ASN A 82 13.58 -1.72 -1.78
N SER A 83 14.31 -2.83 -1.65
CA SER A 83 13.76 -4.11 -1.18
C SER A 83 13.20 -4.03 0.25
N VAL A 84 13.76 -3.17 1.10
CA VAL A 84 13.24 -2.93 2.45
C VAL A 84 11.87 -2.26 2.38
N THR A 85 11.74 -1.21 1.56
CA THR A 85 10.48 -0.52 1.30
C THR A 85 9.44 -1.46 0.69
N ASP A 86 9.84 -2.26 -0.30
CA ASP A 86 8.95 -3.22 -0.97
C ASP A 86 8.43 -4.29 0.00
N THR A 87 9.29 -4.75 0.92
CA THR A 87 8.90 -5.71 1.96
C THR A 87 7.88 -5.10 2.93
N TYR A 88 8.11 -3.85 3.37
CA TYR A 88 7.16 -3.12 4.21
C TYR A 88 5.80 -2.99 3.52
N LEU A 89 5.77 -2.54 2.26
CA LEU A 89 4.53 -2.43 1.48
C LEU A 89 3.81 -3.78 1.35
N THR A 90 4.58 -4.86 1.14
CA THR A 90 4.03 -6.22 1.06
C THR A 90 3.38 -6.64 2.39
N ILE A 91 3.99 -6.34 3.53
CA ILE A 91 3.42 -6.64 4.85
C ILE A 91 2.09 -5.89 5.07
N PHE A 92 2.03 -4.58 4.75
CA PHE A 92 0.77 -3.84 4.87
C PHE A 92 -0.30 -4.31 3.90
N LEU A 93 0.08 -4.64 2.67
CA LEU A 93 -0.86 -5.16 1.67
C LEU A 93 -1.42 -6.52 2.10
N THR A 94 -0.58 -7.41 2.62
CA THR A 94 -1.02 -8.73 3.12
C THR A 94 -1.93 -8.59 4.33
N LEU A 95 -1.58 -7.75 5.32
CA LEU A 95 -2.44 -7.45 6.47
C LEU A 95 -3.76 -6.78 6.06
N GLY A 96 -3.71 -5.83 5.13
CA GLY A 96 -4.89 -5.18 4.56
C GLY A 96 -5.80 -6.17 3.83
N GLY A 97 -5.22 -7.08 3.04
CA GLY A 97 -5.94 -8.17 2.39
C GLY A 97 -6.62 -9.12 3.38
N LEU A 98 -5.92 -9.50 4.46
CA LEU A 98 -6.51 -10.30 5.55
C LEU A 98 -7.65 -9.56 6.26
N GLY A 99 -7.48 -8.27 6.53
CA GLY A 99 -8.54 -7.41 7.08
C GLY A 99 -9.77 -7.34 6.18
N LEU A 100 -9.57 -7.22 4.87
CA LEU A 100 -10.65 -7.24 3.89
C LEU A 100 -11.39 -8.59 3.88
N LEU A 101 -10.67 -9.72 3.90
CA LEU A 101 -11.26 -11.06 3.97
C LEU A 101 -12.13 -11.23 5.23
N LEU A 102 -11.60 -10.82 6.38
CA LEU A 102 -12.35 -10.85 7.64
C LEU A 102 -13.59 -9.96 7.55
N GLY A 103 -13.47 -8.75 6.98
CA GLY A 103 -14.59 -7.86 6.76
C GLY A 103 -15.69 -8.47 5.89
N ILE A 104 -15.33 -9.18 4.81
CA ILE A 104 -16.28 -9.87 3.93
C ILE A 104 -17.02 -10.97 4.70
N VAL A 105 -16.30 -11.81 5.46
CA VAL A 105 -16.91 -12.89 6.25
C VAL A 105 -17.86 -12.31 7.32
N SER A 106 -17.41 -11.28 8.04
CA SER A 106 -18.25 -10.59 9.04
C SER A 106 -19.51 -10.01 8.42
N PHE A 107 -19.39 -9.35 7.26
CA PHE A 107 -20.54 -8.81 6.53
C PHE A 107 -21.56 -9.90 6.16
N ILE A 108 -21.08 -11.03 5.61
CA ILE A 108 -21.94 -12.17 5.26
C ILE A 108 -22.72 -12.67 6.48
N ILE A 109 -22.03 -12.86 7.61
CA ILE A 109 -22.63 -13.36 8.85
C ILE A 109 -23.68 -12.39 9.38
N VAL A 110 -23.38 -11.09 9.42
CA VAL A 110 -24.29 -10.06 9.93
C VAL A 110 -25.56 -9.97 9.09
N VAL A 111 -25.44 -9.92 7.76
CA VAL A 111 -26.61 -9.87 6.86
C VAL A 111 -27.47 -11.13 6.99
N ARG A 112 -26.85 -12.31 7.04
CA ARG A 112 -27.58 -13.57 7.23
C ARG A 112 -28.31 -13.61 8.57
N LYS A 113 -27.64 -13.17 9.64
CA LYS A 113 -28.23 -13.10 10.98
C LYS A 113 -29.43 -12.14 11.02
N ASP A 114 -29.31 -10.95 10.44
CA ASP A 114 -30.41 -9.97 10.36
C ASP A 114 -31.64 -10.58 9.66
N LEU A 115 -31.45 -11.18 8.49
CA LEU A 115 -32.54 -11.79 7.73
C LEU A 115 -33.19 -12.97 8.48
N THR A 116 -32.41 -13.79 9.18
CA THR A 116 -32.96 -14.89 10.00
C THR A 116 -33.73 -14.38 11.21
N SER A 117 -33.34 -13.25 11.80
CA SER A 117 -34.07 -12.65 12.92
C SER A 117 -35.39 -12.01 12.50
N ARG A 118 -35.57 -11.65 11.23
CA ARG A 118 -36.79 -11.00 10.70
C ARG A 118 -37.87 -11.96 10.20
N ARG A 119 -37.82 -13.23 10.59
CA ARG A 119 -38.83 -14.23 10.18
C ARG A 119 -40.24 -13.86 10.64
N GLU A 120 -40.38 -13.37 11.88
CA GLU A 120 -41.67 -12.98 12.44
C GLU A 120 -42.28 -11.79 11.69
N ASP A 121 -41.47 -10.79 11.35
CA ASP A 121 -41.90 -9.65 10.54
C ASP A 121 -42.39 -10.06 9.15
N ILE A 122 -41.70 -10.99 8.49
CA ILE A 122 -42.10 -11.49 7.17
C ILE A 122 -43.48 -12.17 7.23
N LEU A 123 -43.75 -12.95 8.27
CA LEU A 123 -45.04 -13.60 8.48
C LEU A 123 -46.15 -12.57 8.74
N LEU A 124 -45.84 -11.52 9.50
CA LEU A 124 -46.76 -10.41 9.79
C LEU A 124 -47.09 -9.61 8.51
N TYR A 125 -46.10 -9.30 7.68
CA TYR A 125 -46.37 -8.67 6.38
C TYR A 125 -47.19 -9.57 5.45
N ARG A 126 -46.95 -10.89 5.45
CA ARG A 126 -47.77 -11.84 4.67
C ARG A 126 -49.21 -11.90 5.18
N SER A 127 -49.44 -11.89 6.49
CA SER A 127 -50.81 -11.90 7.06
C SER A 127 -51.59 -10.63 6.76
N LEU A 128 -50.90 -9.50 6.59
CA LEU A 128 -51.46 -8.23 6.10
C LEU A 128 -51.68 -8.20 4.57
N GLY A 129 -51.37 -9.28 3.85
CA GLY A 129 -51.61 -9.41 2.41
C GLY A 129 -50.53 -8.81 1.51
N PHE A 130 -49.33 -8.51 2.04
CA PHE A 130 -48.21 -8.07 1.20
C PHE A 130 -47.67 -9.23 0.35
N THR A 131 -47.35 -8.95 -0.91
CA THR A 131 -46.71 -9.93 -1.80
C THR A 131 -45.22 -10.07 -1.50
N ASP A 132 -44.67 -11.27 -1.72
CA ASP A 132 -43.24 -11.55 -1.52
C ASP A 132 -42.31 -10.61 -2.31
N THR A 133 -42.79 -10.06 -3.44
CA THR A 133 -42.05 -9.05 -4.21
C THR A 133 -41.93 -7.72 -3.47
N LYS A 134 -42.99 -7.27 -2.78
CA LYS A 134 -42.97 -6.04 -1.97
C LYS A 134 -42.09 -6.24 -0.74
N ILE A 135 -42.20 -7.39 -0.07
CA ILE A 135 -41.38 -7.75 1.09
C ILE A 135 -39.90 -7.82 0.70
N SER A 136 -39.58 -8.46 -0.43
CA SER A 136 -38.21 -8.53 -0.94
C SER A 136 -37.61 -7.16 -1.23
N ARG A 137 -38.36 -6.25 -1.87
CA ARG A 137 -37.89 -4.89 -2.14
C ARG A 137 -37.62 -4.09 -0.87
N LEU A 138 -38.48 -4.24 0.15
CA LEU A 138 -38.31 -3.59 1.44
C LEU A 138 -37.02 -4.06 2.11
N LEU A 139 -36.83 -5.38 2.26
CA LEU A 139 -35.65 -5.96 2.91
C LEU A 139 -34.35 -5.62 2.19
N ILE A 140 -34.34 -5.61 0.85
CA ILE A 140 -33.18 -5.19 0.05
C ILE A 140 -32.88 -3.69 0.25
N ALA A 141 -33.91 -2.85 0.29
CA ALA A 141 -33.75 -1.41 0.46
C ALA A 141 -33.15 -1.04 1.83
N GLU A 142 -33.49 -1.81 2.87
CA GLU A 142 -32.97 -1.65 4.22
C GLU A 142 -31.52 -2.16 4.32
N ASN A 143 -31.27 -3.38 3.86
CA ASN A 143 -29.96 -4.04 4.02
C ASN A 143 -28.85 -3.47 3.11
N ARG A 144 -29.19 -2.70 2.07
CA ARG A 144 -28.18 -2.09 1.18
C ARG A 144 -27.53 -0.83 1.73
N LEU A 145 -28.14 -0.15 2.71
CA LEU A 145 -27.69 1.18 3.16
C LEU A 145 -26.33 1.12 3.88
N VAL A 146 -26.21 0.22 4.85
CA VAL A 146 -24.99 0.04 5.65
C VAL A 146 -23.76 -0.27 4.79
N PRO A 147 -23.77 -1.27 3.89
CA PRO A 147 -22.59 -1.56 3.09
C PRO A 147 -22.30 -0.47 2.05
N LEU A 148 -23.32 0.22 1.53
CA LEU A 148 -23.07 1.36 0.62
C LEU A 148 -22.34 2.49 1.34
N TYR A 149 -22.74 2.80 2.58
CA TYR A 149 -22.03 3.76 3.42
C TYR A 149 -20.59 3.33 3.70
N ALA A 150 -20.37 2.05 4.03
CA ALA A 150 -19.03 1.53 4.26
C ALA A 150 -18.12 1.69 3.03
N ILE A 151 -18.65 1.40 1.83
CA ILE A 151 -17.91 1.58 0.57
C ILE A 151 -17.59 3.05 0.32
N ILE A 152 -18.55 3.96 0.51
CA ILE A 152 -18.33 5.40 0.32
C ILE A 152 -17.23 5.90 1.26
N VAL A 153 -17.32 5.57 2.56
CA VAL A 153 -16.31 5.99 3.54
C VAL A 153 -14.94 5.40 3.21
N GLY A 154 -14.88 4.12 2.79
CA GLY A 154 -13.63 3.49 2.37
C GLY A 154 -13.01 4.17 1.14
N VAL A 155 -13.80 4.45 0.11
CA VAL A 155 -13.35 5.16 -1.09
C VAL A 155 -12.85 6.56 -0.76
N LEU A 156 -13.57 7.30 0.09
CA LEU A 156 -13.15 8.64 0.52
C LEU A 156 -11.84 8.58 1.32
N GLY A 157 -11.68 7.59 2.19
CA GLY A 157 -10.44 7.36 2.93
C GLY A 157 -9.26 7.11 1.99
N SER A 158 -9.42 6.21 1.01
CA SER A 158 -8.38 5.90 0.02
C SER A 158 -8.02 7.12 -0.85
N VAL A 159 -9.00 7.93 -1.25
CA VAL A 159 -8.76 9.15 -2.03
C VAL A 159 -8.02 10.20 -1.19
N ALA A 160 -8.35 10.35 0.10
CA ALA A 160 -7.67 11.27 1.00
C ALA A 160 -6.19 10.91 1.18
N GLU A 161 -5.88 9.61 1.29
CA GLU A 161 -4.51 9.10 1.42
C GLU A 161 -3.67 9.37 0.16
N VAL A 162 -4.24 9.16 -1.03
CA VAL A 162 -3.52 9.33 -2.31
C VAL A 162 -3.48 10.80 -2.78
N SER A 163 -4.11 11.72 -2.04
CA SER A 163 -4.34 13.11 -2.46
C SER A 163 -3.09 13.87 -2.93
N GLY A 164 -1.93 13.67 -2.30
CA GLY A 164 -0.68 14.35 -2.66
C GLY A 164 -0.02 13.86 -3.95
N GLY A 165 -0.41 12.68 -4.45
CA GLY A 165 0.23 12.02 -5.61
C GLY A 165 -0.68 11.84 -6.83
N LEU A 166 -1.90 12.40 -6.81
CA LEU A 166 -2.93 12.14 -7.84
C LEU A 166 -2.48 12.43 -9.29
N GLN A 167 -1.56 13.38 -9.47
CA GLN A 167 -1.10 13.84 -10.79
C GLN A 167 -0.08 12.92 -11.46
N SER A 168 0.62 12.07 -10.70
CA SER A 168 1.62 11.13 -11.23
C SER A 168 1.04 9.76 -11.55
N VAL A 169 -0.23 9.51 -11.23
CA VAL A 169 -0.90 8.22 -11.40
C VAL A 169 -1.43 8.07 -12.83
N SER A 170 -1.08 6.95 -13.47
CA SER A 170 -1.56 6.61 -14.82
C SER A 170 -3.08 6.46 -14.89
N MET A 171 -3.68 6.87 -16.01
CA MET A 171 -5.13 6.75 -16.27
C MET A 171 -5.64 5.30 -16.13
N TRP A 172 -4.83 4.31 -16.46
CA TRP A 172 -5.21 2.89 -16.35
C TRP A 172 -5.48 2.46 -14.90
N ILE A 173 -4.73 3.02 -13.95
CA ILE A 173 -4.89 2.71 -12.53
C ILE A 173 -6.23 3.27 -12.04
N TRP A 174 -6.56 4.50 -12.44
CA TRP A 174 -7.86 5.10 -12.16
C TRP A 174 -9.02 4.27 -12.71
N LEU A 175 -8.92 3.82 -13.96
CA LEU A 175 -9.94 2.97 -14.57
C LEU A 175 -10.11 1.65 -13.80
N LEU A 176 -9.01 1.01 -13.42
CA LEU A 176 -9.04 -0.23 -12.66
C LEU A 176 -9.70 -0.04 -11.28
N SER A 177 -9.40 1.05 -10.58
CA SER A 177 -10.00 1.38 -9.28
C SER A 177 -11.49 1.67 -9.38
N VAL A 178 -11.94 2.36 -10.43
CA VAL A 178 -13.37 2.63 -10.65
C VAL A 178 -14.10 1.33 -10.98
N VAL A 179 -13.54 0.51 -11.87
CA VAL A 179 -14.13 -0.78 -12.24
C VAL A 179 -14.21 -1.71 -11.02
N SER A 180 -13.16 -1.80 -10.21
CA SER A 180 -13.17 -2.64 -9.01
C SER A 180 -14.19 -2.18 -7.98
N ALA A 181 -14.35 -0.86 -7.77
CA ALA A 181 -15.39 -0.31 -6.91
C ALA A 181 -16.80 -0.65 -7.40
N ILE A 182 -17.05 -0.52 -8.71
CA ILE A 182 -18.35 -0.88 -9.33
C ILE A 182 -18.61 -2.38 -9.15
N VAL A 183 -17.62 -3.24 -9.43
CA VAL A 183 -17.73 -4.69 -9.25
C VAL A 183 -18.02 -5.06 -7.80
N LEU A 184 -17.38 -4.40 -6.84
CA LEU A 184 -17.61 -4.62 -5.40
C LEU A 184 -19.04 -4.23 -5.01
N VAL A 185 -19.51 -3.04 -5.41
CA VAL A 185 -20.89 -2.59 -5.16
C VAL A 185 -21.91 -3.57 -5.77
N LEU A 186 -21.70 -3.98 -7.02
CA LEU A 186 -22.57 -4.96 -7.68
C LEU A 186 -22.58 -6.30 -6.95
N SER A 187 -21.42 -6.81 -6.54
CA SER A 187 -21.29 -8.07 -5.81
C SER A 187 -22.05 -8.04 -4.48
N VAL A 188 -21.95 -6.93 -3.74
CA VAL A 188 -22.69 -6.72 -2.48
C VAL A 188 -24.20 -6.69 -2.72
N ILE A 189 -24.67 -5.93 -3.71
CA ILE A 189 -26.10 -5.83 -4.03
C ILE A 189 -26.66 -7.18 -4.47
N LEU A 190 -25.91 -7.92 -5.30
CA LEU A 190 -26.29 -9.27 -5.72
C LEU A 190 -26.35 -10.23 -4.54
N PHE A 191 -25.37 -10.19 -3.64
CA PHE A 191 -25.34 -11.01 -2.43
C PHE A 191 -26.55 -10.75 -1.53
N ILE A 192 -26.92 -9.48 -1.29
CA ILE A 192 -28.11 -9.12 -0.51
C ILE A 192 -29.37 -9.64 -1.20
N ARG A 193 -29.50 -9.41 -2.51
CA ARG A 193 -30.66 -9.85 -3.29
C ARG A 193 -30.81 -11.38 -3.26
N GLN A 194 -29.70 -12.11 -3.37
CA GLN A 194 -29.70 -13.57 -3.28
C GLN A 194 -30.07 -14.04 -1.87
N SER A 195 -29.48 -13.44 -0.83
CA SER A 195 -29.76 -13.79 0.57
C SER A 195 -31.22 -13.56 0.94
N VAL A 196 -31.82 -12.44 0.50
CA VAL A 196 -33.26 -12.16 0.68
C VAL A 196 -34.13 -13.17 -0.06
N ARG A 197 -33.80 -13.50 -1.31
CA ARG A 197 -34.54 -14.53 -2.09
C ARG A 197 -34.50 -15.89 -1.40
N THR A 198 -33.34 -16.31 -0.91
CA THR A 198 -33.19 -17.58 -0.19
C THR A 198 -34.01 -17.58 1.10
N CYS A 199 -34.07 -16.45 1.82
CA CYS A 199 -34.86 -16.33 3.03
C CYS A 199 -36.37 -16.47 2.76
N LEU A 200 -36.89 -15.83 1.71
CA LEU A 200 -38.31 -15.91 1.32
C LEU A 200 -38.73 -17.27 0.77
N GLN A 201 -37.80 -18.06 0.22
CA GLN A 201 -38.09 -19.43 -0.25
C GLN A 201 -38.16 -20.45 0.89
N GLN A 202 -37.54 -20.16 2.04
CA GLN A 202 -37.49 -21.07 3.19
C GLN A 202 -38.65 -20.86 4.18
N ASN A 203 -39.39 -19.76 4.08
CA ASN A 203 -40.55 -19.41 4.91
C ASN A 203 -41.80 -19.32 4.06
#